data_AF-A0A2E5B818-F1
#
_entry.id   AF-A0A2E5B818-F1
#
_cell.length_a   1.000
_cell.length_b   1.000
_cell.length_c   1.000
_cell.angle_alpha   90.00
_cell.angle_beta   90.00
_cell.angle_gamma   90.00
#
_symmetry.space_group_name_H-M   'P 1'
#
loop_
_entity.id
_entity.type
_entity.pdbx_description
1 polymer ?
#
loop_
_entity_poly.entity_id
_entity_poly.type
_entity_poly.pdbx_seq_one_letter_code
_entity_poly.pdbx_strand_id
1 'polypeptide(L)' 'MSSSHITTEYGKQNIFAKETQPQLVDDYKGQLEEAELANGRWAMIGFVALIGAYLTTGQVLPGIF' A
#
# COMPACT_ATOMS: atom_id res chain seq x y z
N MET A 1 6.00 18.80 23.19
CA MET A 1 4.70 19.46 22.97
C MET A 1 4.95 20.79 22.30
N SER A 2 4.65 20.90 20.99
CA SER A 2 4.76 22.15 20.24
C SER A 2 3.57 23.04 20.62
N SER A 3 3.82 24.20 21.24
CA SER A 3 2.76 25.10 21.69
C SER A 3 2.03 25.69 20.48
N SER A 4 0.72 25.46 20.39
CA SER A 4 -0.10 25.82 19.22
C SER A 4 -0.49 27.30 19.16
N HIS A 5 -0.14 28.12 20.15
CA HIS A 5 -0.71 29.44 20.33
C HIS A 5 0.34 30.56 20.26
N ILE A 6 0.08 31.60 19.47
CA ILE A 6 0.91 32.81 19.36
C ILE A 6 0.27 33.89 20.24
N THR A 7 1.02 34.38 21.24
CA THR A 7 0.62 35.49 22.12
C THR A 7 1.27 36.78 21.63
N THR A 8 0.49 37.82 21.37
CA THR A 8 1.07 39.14 21.10
C THR A 8 1.55 39.81 22.40
N GLU A 9 2.36 40.85 22.27
CA GLU A 9 2.93 41.63 23.38
C GLU A 9 1.91 42.18 24.40
N TYR A 10 0.62 42.25 24.02
CA TYR A 10 -0.50 42.65 24.89
C TYR A 10 -1.29 41.46 25.48
N GLY A 11 -0.73 40.25 25.45
CA GLY A 11 -1.38 39.06 26.01
C GLY A 11 -2.58 38.56 25.22
N LYS A 12 -2.83 39.09 24.02
CA LYS A 12 -3.90 38.60 23.15
C LYS A 12 -3.43 37.36 22.42
N GLN A 13 -4.11 36.26 22.70
CA GLN A 13 -3.93 34.99 22.03
C GLN A 13 -5.00 34.91 20.95
N ASN A 14 -4.63 34.60 19.71
CA ASN A 14 -5.54 34.32 18.59
C ASN A 14 -6.08 35.54 17.79
N ILE A 15 -5.19 36.27 17.11
CA ILE A 15 -5.57 37.15 15.97
C ILE A 15 -5.10 36.63 14.60
N PHE A 16 -4.41 35.48 14.56
CA PHE A 16 -3.88 34.90 13.32
C PHE A 16 -4.51 33.53 13.08
N ALA A 17 -5.07 33.34 11.88
CA ALA A 17 -5.58 32.04 11.45
C ALA A 17 -4.42 31.03 11.43
N LYS A 18 -4.61 29.89 12.08
CA LYS A 18 -3.65 28.81 12.10
C LYS A 18 -4.18 27.66 11.26
N GLU A 19 -3.46 27.34 10.20
CA GLU A 19 -3.81 26.21 9.35
C GLU A 19 -3.64 24.90 10.12
N THR A 20 -4.57 23.97 9.90
CA THR A 20 -4.43 22.61 10.40
C THR A 20 -3.30 21.92 9.65
N GLN A 21 -2.48 21.13 10.34
CA GLN A 21 -1.45 20.34 9.67
C GLN A 21 -2.13 19.22 8.87
N PRO A 22 -1.82 19.06 7.56
CA PRO A 22 -2.35 17.93 6.80
C PRO A 22 -1.81 16.63 7.40
N GLN A 23 -2.69 15.67 7.68
CA GLN A 23 -2.27 14.33 8.08
C GLN A 23 -1.89 13.55 6.83
N LEU A 24 -0.61 13.19 6.72
CA LEU A 24 -0.13 12.29 5.68
C LEU A 24 -0.56 10.87 6.06
N VAL A 25 -1.31 10.22 5.17
CA VAL A 25 -1.48 8.77 5.24
C VAL A 25 -0.32 8.18 4.45
N ASP A 26 0.78 7.90 5.16
CA ASP A 26 2.04 7.47 4.55
C ASP A 26 1.94 6.11 3.82
N ASP A 27 0.90 5.31 4.13
CA ASP A 27 0.73 3.94 3.62
C ASP A 27 -0.51 3.76 2.74
N TYR A 28 -0.98 4.83 2.09
CA TYR A 28 -2.05 4.72 1.08
C TYR A 28 -1.49 4.11 -0.21
N LYS A 29 -1.37 2.78 -0.24
CA LYS A 29 -1.18 2.02 -1.47
C LYS A 29 -2.54 1.88 -2.14
N GLY A 30 -2.69 2.40 -3.35
CA GLY A 30 -3.97 2.36 -4.05
C GLY A 30 -4.44 0.91 -4.24
N GLN A 31 -5.75 0.66 -4.08
CA GLN A 31 -6.34 -0.69 -4.23
C GLN A 31 -5.98 -1.36 -5.57
N LEU A 32 -5.73 -0.56 -6.61
CA LEU A 32 -5.33 -1.05 -7.93
C LEU A 32 -3.91 -1.62 -7.93
N GLU A 33 -2.95 -0.94 -7.29
CA GLU A 33 -1.55 -1.38 -7.23
C GLU A 33 -1.42 -2.69 -6.44
N GLU A 34 -2.15 -2.81 -5.33
CA GLU A 34 -2.19 -4.05 -4.55
C GLU A 34 -2.80 -5.22 -5.34
N ALA A 35 -3.85 -4.97 -6.12
CA ALA A 35 -4.46 -5.97 -6.98
C ALA A 35 -3.50 -6.44 -8.09
N GLU A 36 -2.76 -5.53 -8.71
CA GLU A 36 -1.74 -5.85 -9.71
C GLU A 36 -0.60 -6.70 -9.11
N LEU A 37 -0.10 -6.33 -7.94
CA LEU A 37 0.93 -7.10 -7.23
C LEU A 37 0.43 -8.49 -6.83
N ALA A 38 -0.81 -8.60 -6.34
CA ALA A 38 -1.41 -9.89 -6.01
C ALA A 38 -1.52 -10.78 -7.25
N ASN A 39 -2.06 -10.26 -8.35
CA ASN A 39 -2.17 -10.99 -9.62
C ASN A 39 -0.80 -11.45 -10.14
N GLY A 40 0.21 -10.58 -10.06
CA GLY A 40 1.58 -10.92 -10.45
C GLY A 40 2.17 -12.07 -9.63
N ARG A 41 1.96 -12.09 -8.31
CA ARG A 41 2.43 -13.18 -7.42
C ARG A 41 1.74 -14.50 -7.74
N TRP A 42 0.43 -14.48 -7.96
CA TRP A 42 -0.32 -15.68 -8.35
C TRP A 42 0.17 -16.24 -9.68
N ALA A 43 0.45 -15.38 -10.66
CA ALA A 43 1.00 -15.80 -11.95
C ALA A 43 2.39 -16.45 -11.81
N MET A 44 3.28 -15.89 -10.98
CA MET A 44 4.59 -16.47 -10.72
C MET A 44 4.50 -17.85 -10.08
N ILE A 45 3.61 -18.02 -9.08
CA ILE A 45 3.36 -19.33 -8.46
C ILE A 45 2.82 -20.32 -9.48
N GLY A 46 1.84 -19.91 -10.30
CA GLY A 46 1.29 -20.75 -11.36
C GLY A 46 2.34 -21.23 -12.37
N PHE A 47 3.28 -20.36 -12.74
CA PHE A 47 4.37 -20.71 -13.65
C PHE A 47 5.33 -21.75 -13.03
N VAL A 48 5.75 -21.55 -11.78
CA VAL A 48 6.62 -22.51 -11.07
C VAL A 48 5.91 -23.85 -10.88
N ALA A 49 4.62 -23.81 -10.53
CA ALA A 49 3.81 -25.01 -10.40
C ALA A 49 3.70 -25.78 -11.72
N LEU A 50 3.55 -25.07 -12.85
CA LEU A 50 3.52 -25.69 -14.19
C LEU A 50 4.83 -26.39 -14.53
N ILE A 51 5.97 -25.75 -14.24
CA ILE A 51 7.29 -26.40 -14.40
C ILE A 51 7.38 -27.64 -13.49
N GLY A 52 6.99 -27.52 -12.22
CA GLY A 52 6.99 -28.64 -11.28
C GLY A 52 6.09 -29.79 -11.73
N ALA A 53 4.91 -29.49 -12.27
CA ALA A 53 3.98 -30.48 -12.81
C ALA A 53 4.60 -31.23 -13.99
N TYR A 54 5.23 -30.53 -14.93
CA TYR A 54 5.91 -31.16 -16.07
C TYR A 54 7.06 -32.07 -15.62
N LEU A 55 7.88 -31.62 -14.66
CA LEU A 55 9.01 -32.40 -14.16
C LEU A 55 8.59 -33.65 -13.38
N THR A 56 7.45 -33.60 -12.68
CA THR A 56 7.00 -34.72 -11.82
C THR A 56 6.06 -35.68 -12.52
N THR A 57 5.16 -35.18 -13.39
CA THR A 57 4.10 -35.98 -14.04
C THR A 57 4.34 -36.18 -15.53
N GLY A 58 5.30 -35.47 -16.14
CA GLY A 58 5.51 -35.45 -17.59
C GLY A 58 4.42 -34.69 -18.37
N GLN A 59 3.43 -34.12 -17.68
CA GLN A 59 2.29 -33.41 -18.26
C GLN A 59 2.29 -31.95 -17.80
N VAL A 60 2.04 -31.02 -18.71
CA VAL A 60 1.93 -29.59 -18.41
C VAL A 60 0.68 -29.28 -17.59
N LEU A 61 -0.40 -30.03 -17.84
CA LEU A 61 -1.67 -29.94 -17.12
C LEU A 61 -2.12 -31.36 -16.73
N PRO A 62 -1.74 -31.85 -15.54
CA PRO A 62 -2.13 -33.18 -15.10
C PRO A 62 -3.65 -33.25 -14.88
N GLY A 63 -4.30 -34.23 -15.50
CA GLY A 63 -5.73 -34.53 -15.29
C GLY A 63 -6.74 -33.74 -16.13
N ILE A 64 -6.28 -32.96 -17.13
CA ILE A 64 -7.14 -32.47 -18.21
C ILE A 64 -6.95 -33.42 -19.40
N PHE A 65 -7.99 -34.18 -19.74
CA PHE A 65 -7.98 -35.20 -20.81
C PHE A 65 -8.59 -34.67 -22.10
#